data_AF-A0A4V3K6T8-F1
#
_entry.id   AF-A0A4V3K6T8-F1
#
_cell.length_a   1.000
_cell.length_b   1.000
_cell.length_c   1.000
_cell.angle_alpha   90.00
_cell.angle_beta   90.00
_cell.angle_gamma   90.00
#
_symmetry.space_group_name_H-M   'P 1'
#
loop_
_entity.id
_entity.type
_entity.pdbx_description
1 polymer ?
#
loop_
_entity_poly.entity_id
_entity_poly.type
_entity_poly.pdbx_seq_one_letter_code
_entity_poly.pdbx_strand_id
1 'polypeptide(L)'
;FAKGLANNSVNRGLEVGRGAINRAWRRGVIRDKPFIQMLTVETDRPMGRPLDVAEIRKLYTHSADHIRLFLVLMLATGARNEAITSLTWQQIDFENNLVLLN
;
A
#
# COMPACT_ATOMS: atom_id res chain seq x y z
N PHE A 1 -25.26 -9.65 -13.03
CA PHE A 1 -23.82 -9.71 -13.38
C PHE A 1 -22.98 -9.40 -12.16
N ALA A 2 -22.47 -10.41 -11.46
CA ALA A 2 -21.49 -10.19 -10.39
C ALA A 2 -20.11 -9.98 -11.06
N LYS A 3 -19.46 -8.84 -10.82
CA LYS A 3 -18.17 -8.47 -11.45
C LYS A 3 -16.96 -9.33 -11.00
N GLY A 4 -17.19 -10.43 -10.29
CA GLY A 4 -16.11 -11.32 -9.79
C GLY A 4 -15.12 -10.64 -8.83
N LEU A 5 -15.52 -9.54 -8.18
CA LEU A 5 -14.64 -8.78 -7.29
C LEU A 5 -14.48 -9.49 -5.95
N ALA A 6 -13.28 -9.41 -5.37
CA ALA A 6 -13.03 -9.85 -4.01
C ALA A 6 -13.87 -9.03 -2.99
N ASN A 7 -14.28 -9.67 -1.89
CA ASN A 7 -15.10 -9.02 -0.85
C ASN A 7 -14.45 -7.74 -0.31
N ASN A 8 -13.12 -7.75 -0.13
CA ASN A 8 -12.38 -6.58 0.33
C ASN A 8 -12.48 -5.40 -0.66
N SER A 9 -12.40 -5.68 -1.96
CA SER A 9 -12.58 -4.67 -3.02
C SER A 9 -13.99 -4.08 -3.03
N VAL A 10 -15.01 -4.92 -2.83
CA VAL A 10 -16.41 -4.46 -2.71
C VAL A 10 -16.58 -3.60 -1.46
N ASN A 11 -16.05 -4.04 -0.32
CA ASN A 11 -16.09 -3.29 0.92
C ASN A 11 -15.42 -1.92 0.81
N ARG A 12 -14.27 -1.82 0.14
CA ARG A 12 -13.60 -0.52 -0.07
C ARG A 12 -14.48 0.47 -0.85
N GLY A 13 -15.25 -0.02 -1.82
CA GLY A 13 -16.27 0.79 -2.50
C GLY A 13 -17.42 1.20 -1.58
N LEU A 14 -17.93 0.26 -0.78
CA LEU A 14 -18.99 0.53 0.21
C LEU A 14 -18.55 1.53 1.29
N GLU A 15 -17.29 1.49 1.71
CA GLU A 15 -16.72 2.42 2.70
C GLU A 15 -16.73 3.87 2.21
N VAL A 16 -16.37 4.10 0.95
CA VAL A 16 -16.42 5.45 0.35
C VAL A 16 -17.85 5.97 0.35
N GLY A 17 -18.81 5.17 -0.10
CA GLY A 17 -20.23 5.52 -0.08
C GLY A 17 -20.75 5.78 1.34
N ARG A 18 -20.38 4.93 2.29
CA ARG A 18 -20.70 5.09 3.72
C ARG A 18 -20.13 6.37 4.28
N GLY A 19 -18.90 6.72 3.92
CA GLY A 19 -18.25 7.98 4.31
C GLY A 19 -19.02 9.20 3.79
N ALA A 20 -19.41 9.18 2.52
CA ALA A 20 -20.20 10.25 1.90
C ALA A 20 -21.56 10.44 2.58
N ILE A 21 -22.31 9.35 2.79
CA ILE A 21 -23.62 9.38 3.48
C ILE A 21 -23.47 9.87 4.92
N ASN A 22 -22.46 9.37 5.66
CA ASN A 22 -22.18 9.84 7.02
C ASN A 22 -21.83 11.33 7.06
N ARG A 23 -21.15 11.87 6.04
CA ARG A 23 -20.87 13.30 5.94
C ARG A 23 -22.13 14.10 5.67
N ALA A 24 -22.98 13.67 4.74
CA ALA A 24 -24.23 14.33 4.40
C ALA A 24 -25.16 14.40 5.61
N TRP A 25 -25.30 13.30 6.35
CA TRP A 25 -26.10 13.24 7.56
C TRP A 25 -25.57 14.17 8.66
N ARG A 26 -24.25 14.16 8.93
CA ARG A 26 -23.62 15.07 9.90
C ARG A 26 -23.80 16.55 9.58
N ARG A 27 -23.97 16.90 8.31
CA ARG A 27 -24.19 18.28 7.85
C ARG A 27 -25.69 18.63 7.70
N GLY A 28 -26.59 17.73 8.08
CA GLY A 28 -28.04 17.95 7.96
C GLY A 28 -28.55 17.98 6.51
N VAL A 29 -27.75 17.55 5.52
CA VAL A 29 -28.19 17.46 4.11
C VAL A 29 -29.25 16.37 3.95
N ILE A 30 -29.12 15.29 4.73
CA ILE A 30 -30.11 14.22 4.85
C ILE A 30 -30.49 14.06 6.31
N ARG A 31 -31.78 13.79 6.56
CA ARG A 31 -32.33 13.63 7.91
C ARG A 31 -31.87 12.32 8.56
N ASP A 32 -31.93 11.23 7.80
CA ASP A 32 -31.65 9.88 8.27
C ASP A 32 -30.60 9.23 7.37
N LYS A 33 -29.84 8.28 7.93
CA LYS A 33 -28.82 7.53 7.18
C LYS A 33 -29.18 6.04 7.10
N PRO A 34 -29.05 5.41 5.92
CA PRO A 34 -29.19 3.96 5.81
C PRO A 34 -28.03 3.23 6.48
N PHE A 35 -28.30 2.05 7.01
CA PHE A 35 -27.26 1.10 7.38
C PHE A 35 -26.68 0.46 6.12
N ILE A 36 -25.36 0.50 5.98
CA ILE A 36 -24.64 -0.12 4.86
C ILE A 36 -23.94 -1.35 5.41
N GLN A 37 -24.44 -2.51 5.02
CA GLN A 37 -23.89 -3.80 5.42
C GLN A 37 -22.58 -4.06 4.68
N MET A 38 -21.52 -4.33 5.44
CA MET A 38 -20.23 -4.76 4.91
C MET A 38 -20.24 -6.26 4.70
N LEU A 39 -19.56 -6.73 3.66
CA LEU A 39 -19.36 -8.17 3.45
C LEU A 39 -18.35 -8.71 4.46
N THR A 40 -18.55 -9.94 4.91
CA THR A 40 -17.54 -10.64 5.69
C THR A 40 -16.30 -10.86 4.82
N VAL A 41 -15.18 -10.32 5.26
CA VAL A 41 -13.86 -10.60 4.68
C VAL A 41 -13.28 -11.68 5.57
N GLU A 42 -13.14 -12.90 5.05
CA GLU A 42 -12.21 -13.86 5.66
C GLU A 42 -10.85 -13.16 5.66
N THR A 43 -10.25 -12.98 6.84
CA THR A 43 -8.91 -12.38 6.96
C THR A 43 -8.02 -13.04 5.92
N ASP A 44 -7.60 -12.25 4.93
CA ASP A 44 -6.80 -12.68 3.79
C ASP A 44 -5.68 -13.60 4.29
N ARG A 45 -5.32 -14.60 3.46
CA ARG A 45 -4.10 -15.38 3.70
C ARG A 45 -2.99 -14.39 4.07
N PRO A 46 -2.25 -14.61 5.16
CA PRO A 46 -1.18 -13.69 5.54
C PRO A 46 -0.31 -13.44 4.32
N MET A 47 -0.01 -12.17 4.03
CA MET A 47 0.64 -11.67 2.81
C MET A 47 1.96 -12.38 2.45
N GLY A 48 2.46 -13.17 3.38
CA GLY A 48 3.67 -13.96 3.34
C GLY A 48 4.34 -13.86 4.70
N ARG A 49 5.26 -14.78 5.00
CA ARG A 49 6.22 -14.53 6.07
C ARG A 49 7.29 -13.55 5.58
N PRO A 50 7.92 -12.77 6.47
CA PRO A 50 9.15 -12.05 6.13
C PRO A 50 10.23 -12.99 5.58
N LEU A 51 11.05 -12.48 4.67
CA LEU A 51 12.23 -13.19 4.17
C LEU A 51 13.31 -13.27 5.25
N ASP A 52 14.01 -14.38 5.32
CA ASP A 52 15.23 -14.51 6.13
C ASP A 52 16.43 -13.87 5.41
N VAL A 53 17.47 -13.53 6.18
CA VAL A 53 18.73 -12.94 5.68
C VAL A 53 19.36 -13.81 4.59
N ALA A 54 19.30 -15.14 4.73
CA ALA A 54 19.80 -16.06 3.70
C ALA A 54 19.03 -15.96 2.37
N GLU A 55 17.71 -15.74 2.45
CA GLU A 55 16.85 -15.60 1.27
C GLU A 55 17.05 -14.24 0.60
N ILE A 56 17.18 -13.18 1.39
CA ILE A 56 17.53 -11.84 0.90
C ILE A 56 18.87 -11.89 0.18
N ARG A 57 19.89 -12.55 0.77
CA ARG A 57 21.19 -12.73 0.14
C ARG A 57 21.06 -13.44 -1.21
N LYS A 58 20.32 -14.55 -1.25
CA LYS A 58 20.10 -15.30 -2.50
C LYS A 58 19.42 -14.44 -3.56
N LEU A 59 18.38 -13.69 -3.17
CA LEU A 59 17.69 -12.77 -4.07
C LEU A 59 18.64 -11.69 -4.61
N TYR A 60 19.42 -11.05 -3.74
CA TYR A 60 20.38 -10.00 -4.12
C TYR A 60 21.48 -10.51 -5.07
N THR A 61 22.12 -11.63 -4.75
CA THR A 61 23.24 -12.18 -5.54
C THR A 61 22.82 -12.52 -6.97
N HIS A 62 21.60 -13.05 -7.15
CA HIS A 62 21.09 -13.47 -8.46
C HIS A 62 20.26 -12.40 -9.20
N SER A 63 20.11 -11.21 -8.62
CA SER A 63 19.37 -10.11 -9.23
C SER A 63 20.22 -9.32 -10.23
N ALA A 64 19.55 -8.70 -11.21
CA ALA A 64 20.18 -7.69 -12.09
C ALA A 64 20.56 -6.42 -11.29
N ASP A 65 21.49 -5.61 -11.79
CA ASP A 65 22.06 -4.49 -11.04
C ASP A 65 21.03 -3.44 -10.60
N HIS A 66 20.07 -3.11 -11.46
CA HIS A 66 18.99 -2.18 -11.10
C HIS A 66 18.07 -2.74 -10.00
N ILE A 67 17.88 -4.07 -9.96
CA ILE A 67 17.12 -4.74 -8.89
C ILE A 67 17.94 -4.77 -7.60
N ARG A 68 19.27 -4.97 -7.67
CA ARG A 68 20.15 -4.89 -6.50
C ARG A 68 20.07 -3.51 -5.84
N LEU A 69 20.14 -2.44 -6.64
CA LEU A 69 19.96 -1.08 -6.14
C LEU A 69 18.59 -0.89 -5.48
N PHE A 70 17.52 -1.36 -6.12
CA PHE A 70 16.17 -1.32 -5.56
C PHE A 70 16.08 -2.05 -4.21
N LEU A 71 16.65 -3.25 -4.10
CA LEU A 71 16.68 -4.03 -2.85
C LEU A 71 17.46 -3.32 -1.74
N VAL A 72 18.60 -2.71 -2.07
CA VAL A 72 19.39 -1.93 -1.09
C VAL A 72 18.57 -0.75 -0.57
N LEU A 73 17.95 0.01 -1.46
CA LEU A 73 17.11 1.15 -1.07
C LEU A 73 15.90 0.71 -0.25
N MET A 74 15.21 -0.36 -0.65
CA MET A 74 14.07 -0.92 0.09
C MET A 74 14.46 -1.34 1.51
N LEU A 75 15.54 -2.11 1.65
CA LEU A 75 15.96 -2.69 2.92
C LEU A 75 16.55 -1.63 3.85
N ALA A 76 17.26 -0.64 3.30
CA ALA A 76 17.89 0.42 4.09
C ALA A 76 16.89 1.50 4.57
N THR A 77 15.85 1.78 3.78
CA THR A 77 14.93 2.91 4.05
C THR A 77 13.54 2.49 4.52
N GLY A 78 13.12 1.25 4.25
CA GLY A 78 11.74 0.80 4.51
C GLY A 78 10.68 1.52 3.66
N ALA A 79 11.09 2.20 2.58
CA ALA A 79 10.18 2.97 1.74
C ALA A 79 9.25 2.07 0.91
N ARG A 80 8.13 2.64 0.47
CA ARG A 80 7.23 1.98 -0.48
C ARG A 80 7.88 1.91 -1.86
N ASN A 81 7.57 0.86 -2.61
CA ASN A 81 8.09 0.65 -3.97
C ASN A 81 7.99 1.91 -4.85
N GLU A 82 6.83 2.57 -4.83
CA GLU A 82 6.57 3.76 -5.65
C GLU A 82 7.51 4.93 -5.33
N ALA A 83 7.82 5.16 -4.04
CA ALA A 83 8.73 6.22 -3.62
C ALA A 83 10.17 5.99 -4.11
N ILE A 84 10.59 4.72 -4.21
CA ILE A 84 11.91 4.35 -4.72
C ILE A 84 11.94 4.43 -6.25
N THR A 85 10.92 3.91 -6.93
CA THR A 85 10.89 3.89 -8.40
C THR A 85 10.67 5.27 -9.03
N SER A 86 10.14 6.22 -8.26
CA SER A 86 9.98 7.63 -8.68
C SER A 86 11.10 8.55 -8.17
N LEU A 87 12.13 7.99 -7.52
CA LEU A 87 13.22 8.76 -6.95
C LEU A 87 14.01 9.48 -8.04
N THR A 88 14.30 10.76 -7.79
CA THR A 88 15.10 11.62 -8.68
C THR A 88 16.42 12.03 -8.03
N TRP A 89 17.38 12.48 -8.83
CA TRP A 89 18.71 12.88 -8.33
C TRP A 89 18.66 14.05 -7.34
N GLN A 90 17.66 14.93 -7.46
CA GLN A 90 17.46 16.07 -6.55
C GLN A 90 17.07 15.64 -5.13
N GLN A 91 16.64 14.39 -4.95
CA GLN A 91 16.25 13.83 -3.65
C GLN A 91 17.41 13.09 -2.96
N ILE A 92 18.59 13.05 -3.58
CA ILE A 92 19.76 12.37 -3.01
C ILE A 92 20.77 13.43 -2.57
N ASP A 93 21.02 13.47 -1.27
CA ASP A 93 22.04 14.33 -0.67
C ASP A 93 23.22 13.46 -0.24
N PHE A 94 24.25 13.45 -1.09
CA PHE A 94 25.47 12.68 -0.84
C PHE A 94 26.35 13.29 0.25
N GLU A 95 26.25 14.60 0.52
CA GLU A 95 27.06 15.26 1.55
C GLU A 95 26.58 14.84 2.94
N ASN A 96 25.26 14.77 3.12
CA ASN A 96 24.63 14.41 4.39
C ASN A 96 24.21 12.93 4.48
N ASN A 97 24.45 12.13 3.44
CA ASN A 97 24.02 10.74 3.33
C ASN A 97 22.50 10.56 3.49
N LEU A 98 21.70 11.42 2.87
CA LEU A 98 20.25 11.40 2.95
C LEU A 98 19.59 10.99 1.62
N VAL A 99 18.49 10.26 1.74
CA VAL A 99 17.56 9.97 0.64
C VAL A 99 16.19 10.50 1.03
N LEU A 100 15.70 11.49 0.30
CA LEU A 100 14.45 12.20 0.59
C LEU A 100 13.26 11.53 -0.11
N LEU A 101 12.56 10.68 0.63
CA LEU A 101 11.41 9.90 0.16
C LEU A 101 10.10 10.58 0.61
N ASN A 102 9.17 10.78 -0.33
CA ASN A 102 7.87 11.44 -0.09
C ASN A 102 6.86 10.54 0.62
#